data_AF-A0A6A3RLC8-F1
#
_entry.id   AF-A0A6A3RLC8-F1
#
_cell.length_a   1.000
_cell.length_b   1.000
_cell.length_c   1.000
_cell.angle_alpha   90.00
_cell.angle_beta   90.00
_cell.angle_gamma   90.00
#
_symmetry.space_group_name_H-M   'P 1'
#
loop_
_entity.id
_entity.type
_entity.pdbx_description
1 polymer ?
#
loop_
_entity_poly.entity_id
_entity_poly.type
_entity_poly.pdbx_seq_one_letter_code
_entity_poly.pdbx_strand_id
1 'polypeptide(L)'
;MGVMRPDLAMRNIIPVVMTGVLDIYELIAAVIIQGSIDHPSDNAPKYGSYTGFAHLAASLCCGLSSLRPAWPSAWWTTQACAPWARILILIFAEALGLYGLIVALILSQKKSDCPSE
;
A
#
# COMPACT_ATOMS: atom_id res chain seq x y z
N MET A 1 16.73 23.59 -1.46
CA MET A 1 16.13 23.77 -0.11
C MET A 1 17.02 23.27 1.05
N GLY A 2 17.94 22.31 0.87
CA GLY A 2 18.77 21.81 1.98
C GLY A 2 20.06 22.58 2.29
N VAL A 3 20.64 23.31 1.33
CA VAL A 3 21.98 23.93 1.48
C VAL A 3 21.95 25.24 2.27
N MET A 4 20.90 26.05 2.12
CA MET A 4 20.84 27.38 2.76
C MET A 4 20.31 27.35 4.20
N ARG A 5 19.56 26.31 4.60
CA ARG A 5 18.95 26.16 5.94
C ARG A 5 18.82 24.66 6.31
N PRO A 6 19.87 24.03 6.86
CA PRO A 6 19.87 22.60 7.17
C PRO A 6 18.84 22.21 8.25
N ASP A 7 18.46 23.15 9.12
CA ASP A 7 17.44 22.93 10.17
C ASP A 7 16.06 22.53 9.61
N LEU A 8 15.72 23.01 8.41
CA LEU A 8 14.47 22.65 7.73
C LEU A 8 14.56 21.26 7.09
N ALA A 9 15.76 20.81 6.71
CA ALA A 9 15.97 19.48 6.15
C ALA A 9 15.78 18.39 7.21
N MET A 10 16.29 18.60 8.43
CA MET A 10 16.11 17.64 9.53
C MET A 10 14.65 17.50 9.95
N ARG A 11 13.86 18.59 9.94
CA ARG A 11 12.43 18.54 10.28
C ARG A 11 11.56 17.87 9.20
N ASN A 12 12.02 17.84 7.95
CA ASN A 12 11.31 17.20 6.84
C ASN A 12 11.58 15.70 6.70
N ILE A 13 12.40 15.09 7.58
CA ILE A 13 12.63 13.63 7.60
C ILE A 13 11.38 12.86 8.05
N ILE A 14 10.57 13.43 8.94
CA ILE A 14 9.38 12.75 9.49
C ILE A 14 8.40 12.28 8.37
N PRO A 15 8.01 13.12 7.40
CA PRO A 15 7.20 12.68 6.25
C PRO A 15 7.83 11.58 5.38
N VAL A 16 9.17 11.58 5.25
CA VAL A 16 9.89 10.58 4.45
C VAL A 16 9.78 9.22 5.10
N VAL A 17 9.99 9.15 6.42
CA VAL A 17 9.87 7.90 7.17
C VAL A 17 8.43 7.36 7.12
N MET A 18 7.42 8.22 7.20
CA MET A 18 6.01 7.79 7.13
C MET A 18 5.63 7.19 5.78
N THR A 19 6.24 7.68 4.69
CA THR A 19 6.06 7.08 3.37
C THR A 19 6.75 5.70 3.29
N GLY A 20 7.90 5.55 3.95
CA GLY A 20 8.62 4.28 4.02
C GLY A 20 7.88 3.18 4.79
N VAL A 21 7.15 3.52 5.86
CA VAL A 21 6.37 2.52 6.62
C VAL A 21 5.17 2.00 5.81
N LEU A 22 4.51 2.86 5.04
CA LEU A 22 3.45 2.46 4.10
C LEU A 22 3.94 1.44 3.06
N ASP A 23 5.15 1.64 2.52
CA ASP A 23 5.76 0.73 1.54
C ASP A 23 6.01 -0.68 2.11
N ILE A 24 6.36 -0.76 3.39
CA ILE A 24 6.56 -2.05 4.08
C ILE A 24 5.24 -2.81 4.20
N TYR A 25 4.12 -2.13 4.44
CA TYR A 25 2.81 -2.78 4.51
C TYR A 25 2.40 -3.41 3.18
N GLU A 26 2.69 -2.76 2.05
CA GLU A 26 2.41 -3.31 0.73
C GLU A 26 3.30 -4.51 0.40
N LEU A 27 4.58 -4.44 0.78
CA LEU A 27 5.49 -5.55 0.60
C LEU A 27 5.03 -6.78 1.41
N ILE A 28 4.55 -6.59 2.64
CA ILE A 28 4.01 -7.66 3.47
C ILE A 28 2.79 -8.31 2.79
N ALA A 29 1.88 -7.50 2.24
CA ALA A 29 0.71 -8.03 1.52
C ALA A 29 1.12 -8.88 0.30
N ALA A 30 2.11 -8.44 -0.47
CA ALA A 30 2.63 -9.19 -1.61
C ALA A 30 3.23 -10.55 -1.21
N VAL A 31 3.98 -10.60 -0.11
CA VAL A 31 4.59 -11.84 0.41
C VAL A 31 3.52 -12.83 0.92
N ILE A 32 2.47 -12.33 1.58
CA ILE A 32 1.35 -13.18 2.05
C ILE A 32 0.62 -13.82 0.87
N ILE A 33 0.37 -13.04 -0.19
CA ILE A 33 -0.27 -13.52 -1.41
C ILE A 33 0.61 -14.57 -2.10
N GLN A 34 1.93 -14.35 -2.20
CA GLN A 34 2.87 -15.32 -2.75
C GLN A 34 2.84 -16.66 -2.00
N GLY A 35 2.79 -16.61 -0.67
CA GLY A 35 2.72 -17.83 0.17
C GLY A 35 1.40 -18.60 0.06
N SER A 36 0.34 -17.97 -0.45
CA SER A 36 -0.99 -18.57 -0.60
C SER A 36 -1.23 -19.20 -1.98
N ILE A 37 -0.26 -19.11 -2.90
CA ILE A 37 -0.34 -19.69 -4.25
C ILE A 37 0.08 -21.15 -4.19
N ASP A 38 -0.89 -22.06 -4.34
CA ASP A 38 -0.63 -23.49 -4.48
C ASP A 38 0.00 -23.81 -5.85
N HIS A 39 1.03 -24.66 -5.84
CA HIS A 39 1.61 -25.17 -7.07
C HIS A 39 0.65 -26.18 -7.72
N PRO A 40 0.49 -26.17 -9.06
CA PRO A 40 -0.34 -27.14 -9.74
C PRO A 40 0.29 -28.53 -9.57
N SER A 41 -0.33 -29.40 -8.77
CA SER A 41 0.04 -30.81 -8.71
C SER A 41 -0.98 -31.62 -9.50
N ASP A 42 -0.49 -32.32 -10.52
CA ASP A 42 -1.21 -33.37 -11.25
C ASP A 42 -2.39 -32.89 -12.12
N ASN A 43 -2.07 -32.36 -13.31
CA ASN A 43 -2.95 -32.07 -14.48
C ASN A 43 -4.29 -31.33 -14.24
N ALA A 44 -4.60 -30.90 -13.02
CA ALA A 44 -5.78 -30.14 -12.66
C ALA A 44 -5.36 -28.82 -11.99
N PRO A 45 -5.93 -27.68 -12.41
CA PRO A 45 -5.64 -26.40 -11.77
C PRO A 45 -6.28 -26.38 -10.38
N LYS A 46 -5.47 -26.51 -9.33
CA LYS A 46 -5.88 -26.23 -7.92
C LYS A 46 -6.18 -24.75 -7.68
N TYR A 47 -5.80 -23.90 -8.61
CA TYR A 47 -5.97 -22.46 -8.55
C TYR A 47 -7.08 -22.03 -9.52
N GLY A 48 -8.25 -21.70 -8.99
CA GLY A 48 -9.38 -21.22 -9.79
C GLY A 48 -9.17 -19.79 -10.29
N SER A 49 -9.75 -19.44 -11.43
CA SER A 49 -9.72 -18.08 -11.98
C SER A 49 -10.26 -17.03 -11.00
N TYR A 50 -11.27 -17.38 -10.19
CA TYR A 50 -11.79 -16.54 -9.11
C TYR A 50 -10.71 -16.19 -8.07
N THR A 51 -9.91 -17.15 -7.62
CA THR A 51 -8.83 -16.91 -6.65
C THR A 51 -7.70 -16.06 -7.24
N GLY A 52 -7.43 -16.19 -8.54
CA GLY A 52 -6.49 -15.32 -9.26
C GLY A 52 -6.95 -13.87 -9.33
N PHE A 53 -8.20 -13.63 -9.74
CA PHE A 53 -8.75 -12.27 -9.79
C PHE A 53 -8.94 -11.68 -8.38
N ALA A 54 -9.24 -12.48 -7.37
CA ALA A 54 -9.32 -12.02 -5.98
C ALA A 54 -7.97 -11.55 -5.46
N HIS A 55 -6.88 -12.28 -5.73
CA HIS A 55 -5.53 -11.88 -5.32
C HIS A 55 -5.05 -10.63 -6.09
N LEU A 56 -5.34 -10.55 -7.39
CA LEU A 56 -5.05 -9.36 -8.19
C LEU A 56 -5.78 -8.12 -7.66
N ALA A 57 -7.09 -8.25 -7.38
CA ALA A 57 -7.91 -7.16 -6.87
C ALA A 57 -7.49 -6.75 -5.44
N ALA A 58 -7.12 -7.70 -4.60
CA ALA A 58 -6.58 -7.45 -3.27
C ALA A 58 -5.30 -6.61 -3.34
N SER A 59 -4.32 -7.01 -4.15
CA SER A 59 -3.07 -6.27 -4.31
C SER A 59 -3.28 -4.88 -4.94
N LEU A 60 -4.15 -4.75 -5.95
CA LEU A 60 -4.46 -3.46 -6.55
C LEU A 60 -5.16 -2.51 -5.59
N CYS A 61 -6.09 -3.02 -4.76
CA CYS A 61 -6.78 -2.20 -3.76
C CYS A 61 -5.81 -1.65 -2.71
N CYS A 62 -4.90 -2.48 -2.20
CA CYS A 62 -3.85 -2.04 -1.29
C CYS A 62 -2.91 -1.04 -1.98
N GLY A 63 -2.34 -1.41 -3.14
CA GLY A 63 -1.39 -0.62 -3.93
C GLY A 63 -1.86 0.78 -4.30
N LEU A 64 -3.13 0.90 -4.72
CA LEU A 64 -3.71 2.16 -5.14
C LEU A 64 -4.13 3.05 -3.95
N SER A 65 -4.32 2.48 -2.75
CA SER A 65 -4.68 3.25 -1.55
C SER A 65 -3.52 4.11 -1.03
N SER A 66 -2.29 3.67 -1.27
CA SER A 66 -1.06 4.34 -0.85
C SER A 66 -0.49 5.27 -1.93
N LEU A 67 -1.03 5.22 -3.15
CA LEU A 67 -0.55 6.01 -4.27
C LEU A 67 -0.88 7.49 -4.06
N ARG A 68 0.07 8.21 -3.46
CA ARG A 68 -0.03 9.65 -3.28
C ARG A 68 -0.26 10.31 -4.65
N PRO A 69 -1.37 11.04 -4.88
CA PRO A 69 -1.61 11.73 -6.13
C PRO A 69 -0.51 12.77 -6.34
N ALA A 70 0.48 12.44 -7.16
CA ALA A 70 1.52 13.35 -7.61
C ALA A 70 0.97 14.31 -8.67
N TRP A 71 -0.15 14.99 -8.37
CA TRP A 71 -0.62 16.09 -9.18
C TRP A 71 0.28 17.30 -8.89
N PRO A 72 0.79 18.03 -9.92
CA PRO A 72 1.74 19.13 -9.76
C PRO A 72 1.05 20.28 -9.03
N SER A 73 1.17 20.27 -7.72
CA SER A 73 0.48 21.22 -6.89
C SER A 73 1.40 21.47 -5.71
N ALA A 74 2.24 22.49 -5.89
CA ALA A 74 3.30 22.92 -5.00
C ALA A 74 2.84 23.38 -3.59
N TRP A 75 1.59 23.14 -3.20
CA TRP A 75 1.02 23.50 -1.90
C TRP A 75 1.49 22.61 -0.75
N TRP A 76 1.95 21.38 -1.03
CA TRP A 76 2.45 20.46 0.00
C TRP A 76 3.89 20.76 0.45
N THR A 77 4.68 21.36 -0.44
CA THR A 77 6.14 21.57 -0.23
C THR A 77 6.47 23.02 0.12
N THR A 78 5.61 23.96 -0.27
CA THR A 78 5.79 25.36 0.09
C THR A 78 5.59 25.53 1.60
N GLN A 79 6.39 26.43 2.17
CA GLN A 79 6.37 26.85 3.57
C GLN A 79 5.08 27.62 3.94
N ALA A 80 3.98 27.40 3.23
CA ALA A 80 2.68 28.05 3.42
C ALA A 80 1.77 27.26 4.37
N CYS A 81 1.91 25.94 4.47
CA CYS A 81 1.15 25.13 5.42
C CYS A 81 1.93 24.97 6.74
N ALA A 82 1.30 25.30 7.86
CA ALA A 82 1.89 25.18 9.20
C ALA A 82 2.47 23.77 9.42
N PRO A 83 3.60 23.61 10.15
CA PRO A 83 4.24 22.32 10.36
C PRO A 83 3.28 21.28 10.98
N TRP A 84 2.34 21.72 11.81
CA TRP A 84 1.30 20.91 12.45
C TRP A 84 0.30 20.33 11.44
N ALA A 85 -0.11 21.12 10.44
CA ALA A 85 -1.06 20.71 9.42
C ALA A 85 -0.48 19.62 8.50
N ARG A 86 0.83 19.70 8.22
CA ARG A 86 1.53 18.67 7.44
C ARG A 86 1.61 17.32 8.15
N ILE A 87 1.69 17.32 9.48
CA ILE A 87 1.71 16.08 10.26
C ILE A 87 0.30 15.45 10.31
N LEU A 88 -0.74 16.27 10.54
CA LEU A 88 -2.13 15.77 10.59
C LEU A 88 -2.56 15.10 9.27
N ILE A 89 -2.21 15.68 8.13
CA ILE A 89 -2.55 15.06 6.84
C ILE A 89 -1.77 13.76 6.57
N LEU A 90 -0.54 13.63 7.09
CA LEU A 90 0.23 12.39 6.99
C LEU A 90 -0.40 11.27 7.82
N ILE A 91 -0.93 11.57 9.01
CA ILE A 91 -1.62 10.59 9.85
C ILE A 91 -2.92 10.08 9.19
N PHE A 92 -3.71 10.98 8.60
CA PHE A 92 -4.91 10.56 7.85
C PHE A 92 -4.58 9.76 6.60
N ALA A 93 -3.48 10.08 5.91
CA ALA A 93 -3.00 9.30 4.78
C ALA A 93 -2.54 7.90 5.20
N GLU A 94 -1.88 7.77 6.35
CA GLU A 94 -1.47 6.47 6.91
C GLU A 94 -2.68 5.59 7.25
N ALA A 95 -3.73 6.18 7.85
CA ALA A 95 -4.97 5.45 8.11
C ALA A 95 -5.58 4.88 6.82
N LEU A 96 -5.59 5.63 5.72
CA LEU A 96 -6.11 5.16 4.42
C LEU A 96 -5.34 3.95 3.86
N GLY A 97 -4.00 3.94 3.97
CA GLY A 97 -3.20 2.79 3.55
C GLY A 97 -3.42 1.56 4.43
N LEU A 98 -3.59 1.74 5.74
CA LEU A 98 -3.96 0.64 6.64
C LEU A 98 -5.32 0.03 6.30
N TYR A 99 -6.31 0.84 5.89
CA TYR A 99 -7.59 0.33 5.42
C TYR A 99 -7.44 -0.52 4.14
N GLY A 100 -6.60 -0.08 3.19
CA GLY A 100 -6.30 -0.85 1.97
C GLY A 100 -5.69 -2.22 2.28
N LEU A 101 -4.75 -2.27 3.24
CA LEU A 101 -4.14 -3.52 3.70
C LEU A 101 -5.17 -4.49 4.31
N ILE A 102 -6.05 -3.98 5.18
CA ILE A 102 -7.08 -4.81 5.82
C ILE A 102 -8.02 -5.43 4.78
N VAL A 103 -8.45 -4.65 3.79
CA VAL A 103 -9.32 -5.13 2.71
C VAL A 103 -8.61 -6.20 1.87
N ALA A 104 -7.33 -5.99 1.54
CA ALA A 104 -6.53 -6.96 0.80
C ALA A 104 -6.39 -8.29 1.56
N LEU A 105 -6.18 -8.26 2.87
CA LEU A 105 -6.10 -9.47 3.70
C LEU A 105 -7.43 -10.23 3.74
N ILE A 106 -8.56 -9.54 3.89
CA ILE A 106 -9.89 -10.17 3.90
C ILE A 106 -10.18 -10.84 2.55
N LEU A 107 -9.83 -10.19 1.44
CA LEU A 107 -9.96 -10.75 0.10
C LEU A 107 -9.07 -11.97 -0.13
N SER A 108 -7.83 -11.94 0.38
CA SER A 108 -6.87 -13.04 0.27
C SER A 108 -7.30 -14.29 1.05
N GLN A 109 -8.19 -14.16 2.04
CA GLN A 109 -8.73 -15.30 2.79
C GLN A 109 -9.90 -16.01 2.09
N LYS A 110 -10.45 -15.45 0.99
CA LYS A 110 -11.53 -16.09 0.22
C LYS A 110 -10.94 -17.00 -0.87
N LYS A 111 -10.72 -18.28 -0.54
CA LYS A 111 -10.34 -19.32 -1.51
C LYS A 111 -11.59 -20.04 -2.04
N SER A 112 -11.69 -20.19 -3.36
CA SER A 112 -12.68 -21.04 -4.00
C SER A 112 -11.96 -22.15 -4.75
N ASP A 113 -12.18 -23.39 -4.36
CA ASP A 113 -11.67 -24.54 -5.10
C ASP A 113 -12.44 -24.68 -6.41
N CYS A 114 -11.72 -24.94 -7.50
CA CYS A 114 -12.36 -25.18 -8.78
C CYS A 114 -12.95 -26.60 -8.76
N PRO A 115 -14.26 -26.79 -9.00
CA PRO A 115 -14.81 -28.13 -9.16
C PRO A 115 -14.18 -28.76 -10.41
N SER A 116 -13.56 -29.94 -10.24
CA SER A 116 -13.10 -30.78 -11.33
C SER A 116 -14.28 -31.61 -11.83
N GLU A 117 -14.97 -31.10 -12.85
CA GLU A 117 -15.73 -31.93 -13.80
C GLU A 117 -14.96 -32.05 -15.11
#